data_AF-A0A8D1VAA1-F1
#
_entry.id   AF-A0A8D1VAA1-F1
#
_cell.length_a   1.000
_cell.length_b   1.000
_cell.length_c   1.000
_cell.angle_alpha   90.00
_cell.angle_beta   90.00
_cell.angle_gamma   90.00
#
_symmetry.space_group_name_H-M   'P 1'
#
loop_
_entity.id
_entity.type
_entity.pdbx_description
1 polymer ?
#
loop_
_entity_poly.entity_id
_entity_poly.type
_entity_poly.pdbx_seq_one_letter_code
_entity_poly.pdbx_strand_id
1 'polypeptide(L)'
;ALGLLLCWEGRELSLHWCHKVLILLVIGICSFFFWLLFTYWKERWLTIGLSLQVFAPYIHLGSISMMVMVAWPVAFYVIHLEGEAKIRRYKITSNERRRNKMCNMITKLRALQVAVVLPFFLILLCLYVVPWGNHSPCIQEKDKLGPKPSFFGHRGAPMLGPENTMMSFEKAVEEGAFGLESDVHISMDRVPFLMHDYDLRRTTNIREVLPNASLKHPGFFGWYFLSTLNAGKWFSHSWVKPFYHMKPLSEADREKASKQKIPKFMELLKLAQREKKLVIFDLNVPPRQHPARSAYIQIAVREILDSQIEQHLIIWLPGSQREYVRSRAPGFQHIGRLFTIEQLTKQNITRINVDYKRLFYNGLREYKAANININLYVINEPWLFSLAWCSRIQSVTTDNIQVLNKINHPYYFMTPNFYMLMWILMDCASAIFIVAIFYFHWWRESQSEKVLRGISSYAETPSISLQKE
;
A
#
# COMPACT_ATOMS: atom_id res chain seq x y z
N ALA A 1 -4.09 29.98 -3.33
CA ALA A 1 -5.47 30.40 -3.67
C ALA A 1 -5.79 31.79 -3.09
N LEU A 2 -5.86 31.95 -1.75
CA LEU A 2 -6.20 33.23 -1.11
C LEU A 2 -5.28 34.40 -1.50
N GLY A 3 -3.96 34.17 -1.56
CA GLY A 3 -2.98 35.20 -1.98
C GLY A 3 -3.10 35.60 -3.46
N LEU A 4 -3.47 34.68 -4.35
CA LEU A 4 -3.70 34.97 -5.77
C LEU A 4 -4.96 35.82 -5.97
N LEU A 5 -6.01 35.57 -5.18
CA LEU A 5 -7.23 36.38 -5.16
C LEU A 5 -6.95 37.81 -4.66
N LEU A 6 -6.09 37.96 -3.64
CA LEU A 6 -5.68 39.27 -3.13
C LEU A 6 -4.84 40.07 -4.14
N CYS A 7 -3.92 39.41 -4.86
CA CYS A 7 -3.17 40.03 -5.96
C CYS A 7 -4.05 40.41 -7.15
N TRP A 8 -5.02 39.56 -7.52
CA TRP A 8 -5.99 39.86 -8.59
C TRP A 8 -6.83 41.10 -8.25
N GLU A 9 -7.15 41.31 -6.98
CA GLU A 9 -7.87 42.50 -6.51
C GLU A 9 -7.03 43.79 -6.46
N GLY A 10 -5.76 43.76 -6.88
CA GLY A 10 -4.88 44.94 -6.85
C GLY A 10 -4.52 45.38 -5.43
N ARG A 11 -4.75 44.54 -4.41
CA ARG A 11 -4.19 44.77 -3.08
C ARG A 11 -2.76 44.26 -3.08
N GLU A 12 -1.82 45.18 -2.88
CA GLU A 12 -0.44 44.79 -2.63
C GLU A 12 -0.39 43.92 -1.37
N LEU A 13 -0.04 42.64 -1.53
CA LEU A 13 0.49 41.89 -0.41
C LEU A 13 1.80 42.57 -0.05
N SER A 14 1.77 43.44 0.96
CA SER A 14 2.94 44.08 1.57
C SER A 14 3.76 43.03 2.35
N LEU A 15 4.17 41.97 1.66
CA LEU A 15 5.10 40.98 2.14
C LEU A 15 6.48 41.62 2.14
N HIS A 16 7.05 41.78 3.33
CA HIS A 16 8.44 42.17 3.49
C HIS A 16 9.34 41.26 2.62
N TRP A 17 10.40 41.81 2.04
CA TRP A 17 11.30 41.10 1.11
C TRP A 17 11.77 39.74 1.65
N CYS A 18 12.02 39.67 2.96
CA CYS A 18 12.36 38.43 3.67
C CYS A 18 11.30 37.32 3.50
N HIS A 19 10.00 37.64 3.59
CA HIS A 19 8.93 36.66 3.42
C HIS A 19 8.85 36.16 1.97
N LYS A 20 9.09 37.02 0.98
CA LYS A 20 9.13 36.62 -0.43
C LYS A 20 10.26 35.62 -0.69
N VAL A 21 11.44 35.91 -0.16
CA VAL A 21 12.61 35.02 -0.24
C VAL A 21 12.33 33.70 0.48
N LEU A 22 11.75 33.75 1.69
CA LEU A 22 11.41 32.56 2.46
C LEU A 22 10.39 31.68 1.73
N ILE A 23 9.33 32.27 1.14
CA ILE A 23 8.33 31.52 0.38
C ILE A 23 8.97 30.84 -0.84
N LEU A 24 9.80 31.54 -1.61
CA LEU A 24 10.50 30.95 -2.75
C LEU A 24 11.44 29.83 -2.33
N LEU A 25 12.15 30.00 -1.21
CA LEU A 25 13.02 28.98 -0.64
C LEU A 25 12.22 27.76 -0.18
N VAL A 26 11.10 27.95 0.50
CA VAL A 26 10.20 26.85 0.92
C VAL A 26 9.64 26.12 -0.31
N ILE A 27 9.18 26.84 -1.33
CA ILE A 27 8.70 26.22 -2.57
C ILE A 27 9.82 25.43 -3.25
N GLY A 28 11.03 25.98 -3.33
CA GLY A 28 12.20 25.30 -3.88
C GLY A 28 12.54 24.02 -3.12
N ILE A 29 12.58 24.09 -1.78
CA ILE A 29 12.84 22.94 -0.91
C ILE A 29 11.73 21.88 -1.05
N CYS A 30 10.46 22.27 -0.99
CA CYS A 30 9.33 21.35 -1.16
C CYS A 30 9.36 20.70 -2.54
N SER A 31 9.63 21.46 -3.60
CA SER A 31 9.73 20.93 -4.98
C SER A 31 10.90 19.95 -5.12
N PHE A 32 12.05 20.25 -4.51
CA PHE A 32 13.21 19.36 -4.48
C PHE A 32 12.90 18.05 -3.74
N PHE A 33 12.30 18.12 -2.54
CA PHE A 33 11.89 16.92 -1.80
C PHE A 33 10.81 16.12 -2.52
N PHE A 34 9.86 16.79 -3.19
CA PHE A 34 8.87 16.12 -4.02
C PHE A 34 9.53 15.42 -5.21
N TRP A 35 10.46 16.08 -5.90
CA TRP A 35 11.22 15.45 -6.97
C TRP A 35 12.03 14.24 -6.49
N LEU A 36 12.68 14.33 -5.33
CA LEU A 36 13.34 13.19 -4.68
C LEU A 36 12.34 12.07 -4.38
N LEU A 37 11.19 12.40 -3.79
CA LEU A 37 10.13 11.43 -3.50
C LEU A 37 9.70 10.71 -4.78
N PHE A 38 9.37 11.43 -5.86
CA PHE A 38 8.96 10.82 -7.13
C PHE A 38 10.04 9.95 -7.76
N THR A 39 11.30 10.38 -7.67
CA THR A 39 12.43 9.66 -8.25
C THR A 39 12.72 8.36 -7.48
N TYR A 40 12.74 8.43 -6.15
CA TYR A 40 13.13 7.29 -5.31
C TYR A 40 11.96 6.38 -4.88
N TRP A 41 10.71 6.84 -4.98
CA TRP A 41 9.52 6.07 -4.55
C TRP A 41 8.71 5.47 -5.71
N LYS A 42 9.25 5.37 -6.92
CA LYS A 42 8.53 4.84 -8.10
C LYS A 42 7.75 3.55 -7.81
N GLU A 43 8.35 2.59 -7.10
CA GLU A 43 7.66 1.34 -6.73
C GLU A 43 6.61 1.50 -5.63
N ARG A 44 6.81 2.42 -4.69
CA ARG A 44 5.83 2.67 -3.62
C ARG A 44 4.57 3.33 -4.17
N TRP A 45 4.69 4.14 -5.23
CA TRP A 45 3.54 4.68 -5.95
C TRP A 45 2.67 3.59 -6.58
N LEU A 46 3.27 2.49 -7.05
CA LEU A 46 2.50 1.31 -7.51
C LEU A 46 1.73 0.69 -6.36
N THR A 47 2.36 0.49 -5.19
CA THR A 47 1.65 -0.04 -4.01
C THR A 47 0.52 0.88 -3.56
N ILE A 48 0.70 2.21 -3.62
CA ILE A 48 -0.35 3.19 -3.31
C ILE A 48 -1.49 3.10 -4.31
N GLY A 49 -1.21 2.97 -5.61
CA GLY A 49 -2.26 2.80 -6.60
C GLY A 49 -3.07 1.51 -6.39
N LEU A 50 -2.41 0.40 -6.00
CA LEU A 50 -3.10 -0.85 -5.65
C LEU A 50 -3.91 -0.72 -4.38
N SER A 51 -3.42 0.00 -3.37
CA SER A 51 -4.19 0.23 -2.15
C SER A 51 -5.45 1.04 -2.46
N LEU A 52 -5.37 2.05 -3.33
CA LEU A 52 -6.54 2.81 -3.78
C LEU A 52 -7.58 1.92 -4.47
N GLN A 53 -7.20 0.88 -5.21
CA GLN A 53 -8.17 -0.06 -5.81
C GLN A 53 -8.98 -0.84 -4.77
N VAL A 54 -8.44 -1.04 -3.56
CA VAL A 54 -9.13 -1.74 -2.46
C VAL A 54 -9.88 -0.73 -1.57
N PHE A 55 -9.24 0.39 -1.26
CA PHE A 55 -9.72 1.35 -0.27
C PHE A 55 -10.58 2.47 -0.83
N ALA A 56 -10.68 2.64 -2.16
CA ALA A 56 -11.47 3.71 -2.79
C ALA A 56 -12.91 3.84 -2.25
N PRO A 57 -13.69 2.74 -2.06
CA PRO A 57 -15.01 2.82 -1.42
C PRO A 57 -14.99 3.48 -0.04
N TYR A 58 -14.00 3.19 0.78
CA TYR A 58 -13.89 3.68 2.15
C TYR A 58 -13.32 5.10 2.21
N ILE A 59 -12.40 5.42 1.31
CA ILE A 59 -11.90 6.79 1.14
C ILE A 59 -13.03 7.72 0.69
N HIS A 60 -13.90 7.25 -0.21
CA HIS A 60 -15.10 7.97 -0.61
C HIS A 60 -16.03 8.25 0.57
N LEU A 61 -16.40 7.22 1.35
CA LEU A 61 -17.20 7.37 2.56
C LEU A 61 -16.59 8.38 3.56
N GLY A 62 -15.28 8.27 3.80
CA GLY A 62 -14.55 9.20 4.67
C GLY A 62 -14.54 10.63 4.13
N SER A 63 -14.41 10.80 2.82
CA SER A 63 -14.44 12.11 2.16
C SER A 63 -15.80 12.78 2.28
N ILE A 64 -16.90 12.04 2.08
CA ILE A 64 -18.25 12.58 2.26
C ILE A 64 -18.48 12.97 3.72
N SER A 65 -18.07 12.13 4.66
CA SER A 65 -18.17 12.43 6.10
C SER A 65 -17.41 13.71 6.46
N MET A 66 -16.23 13.91 5.87
CA MET A 66 -15.45 15.15 6.02
C MET A 66 -16.19 16.35 5.42
N MET A 67 -16.85 16.20 4.27
CA MET A 67 -17.65 17.27 3.67
C MET A 67 -18.82 17.70 4.55
N VAL A 68 -19.47 16.76 5.25
CA VAL A 68 -20.51 17.09 6.25
C VAL A 68 -19.93 17.93 7.39
N MET A 69 -18.74 17.58 7.89
CA MET A 69 -18.06 18.37 8.93
C MET A 69 -17.66 19.76 8.44
N VAL A 70 -17.16 19.87 7.21
CA VAL A 70 -16.78 21.16 6.58
C VAL A 70 -18.01 22.01 6.25
N ALA A 71 -19.20 21.42 6.08
CA ALA A 71 -20.43 22.16 5.84
C ALA A 71 -20.76 23.14 6.97
N TRP A 72 -20.35 22.84 8.22
CA TRP A 72 -20.60 23.71 9.37
C TRP A 72 -19.89 25.08 9.27
N PRO A 73 -18.54 25.15 9.19
CA PRO A 73 -17.86 26.43 9.02
C PRO A 73 -18.23 27.13 7.70
N VAL A 74 -18.51 26.38 6.63
CA VAL A 74 -18.96 26.95 5.36
C VAL A 74 -20.34 27.61 5.51
N ALA A 75 -21.32 26.92 6.07
CA ALA A 75 -22.66 27.46 6.31
C ALA A 75 -22.61 28.71 7.19
N PHE A 76 -21.88 28.64 8.31
CA PHE A 76 -21.66 29.79 9.19
C PHE A 76 -21.12 30.99 8.44
N TYR A 77 -20.05 30.80 7.66
CA TYR A 77 -19.40 31.89 6.93
C TYR A 77 -20.29 32.51 5.85
N VAL A 78 -20.98 31.67 5.07
CA VAL A 78 -21.85 32.11 3.98
C VAL A 78 -23.02 32.93 4.49
N ILE A 79 -23.67 32.45 5.55
CA ILE A 79 -24.84 33.10 6.15
C ILE A 79 -24.44 34.41 6.84
N HIS A 80 -23.28 34.43 7.50
CA HIS A 80 -22.73 35.67 8.07
C HIS A 80 -22.45 36.73 6.99
N LEU A 81 -21.79 36.35 5.88
CA LEU A 81 -21.56 37.26 4.75
C LEU A 81 -22.89 37.74 4.12
N GLU A 82 -23.93 36.90 4.12
CA GLU A 82 -25.23 37.29 3.59
C GLU A 82 -25.94 38.27 4.51
N GLY A 83 -25.90 38.06 5.83
CA GLY A 83 -26.38 38.99 6.84
C GLY A 83 -25.70 40.35 6.71
N GLU A 84 -24.37 40.38 6.59
CA GLU A 84 -23.63 41.62 6.31
C GLU A 84 -24.08 42.30 5.02
N ALA A 85 -24.24 41.55 3.93
CA ALA A 85 -24.71 42.09 2.66
C ALA A 85 -26.14 42.64 2.75
N LYS A 86 -27.04 41.99 3.52
CA LYS A 86 -28.42 42.44 3.76
C LYS A 86 -28.45 43.74 4.58
N ILE A 87 -27.73 43.81 5.69
CA ILE A 87 -27.64 45.01 6.54
C ILE A 87 -27.10 46.20 5.72
N ARG A 88 -26.08 45.96 4.88
CA ARG A 88 -25.50 46.99 4.01
C ARG A 88 -26.46 47.41 2.89
N ARG A 89 -27.29 46.50 2.36
CA ARG A 89 -28.37 46.84 1.42
C ARG A 89 -29.44 47.76 2.04
N TYR A 90 -29.84 47.52 3.28
CA TYR A 90 -30.80 48.39 3.97
C TYR A 90 -30.29 49.83 4.09
N LYS A 91 -28.97 50.02 4.31
CA LYS A 91 -28.33 51.35 4.38
C LYS A 91 -28.20 52.09 3.04
N ILE A 92 -28.56 51.50 1.89
CA ILE A 92 -28.42 52.12 0.55
C ILE A 92 -29.49 53.20 0.27
N THR A 93 -30.51 53.32 1.11
CA THR A 93 -31.72 54.11 0.84
C THR A 93 -31.59 55.65 0.91
N SER A 94 -30.40 56.27 1.02
CA SER A 94 -30.34 57.75 1.13
C SER A 94 -29.14 58.53 0.55
N ASN A 95 -28.21 57.97 -0.27
CA ASN A 95 -27.14 58.81 -0.88
C ASN A 95 -26.40 58.25 -2.12
N GLU A 96 -26.28 59.06 -3.18
CA GLU A 96 -25.79 58.65 -4.52
C GLU A 96 -24.26 58.38 -4.65
N ARG A 97 -23.41 59.10 -3.91
CA ARG A 97 -21.94 58.94 -3.99
C ARG A 97 -21.41 57.80 -3.12
N ARG A 98 -22.12 57.51 -2.01
CA ARG A 98 -21.90 56.33 -1.17
C ARG A 98 -22.30 55.05 -1.90
N ARG A 99 -23.33 55.11 -2.77
CA ARG A 99 -23.84 54.01 -3.61
C ARG A 99 -22.74 53.29 -4.38
N ASN A 100 -21.90 53.99 -5.16
CA ASN A 100 -20.88 53.30 -5.99
C ASN A 100 -19.83 52.55 -5.17
N LYS A 101 -19.32 53.14 -4.08
CA LYS A 101 -18.37 52.48 -3.18
C LYS A 101 -19.00 51.28 -2.46
N MET A 102 -20.28 51.40 -2.07
CA MET A 102 -20.98 50.36 -1.32
C MET A 102 -21.48 49.22 -2.23
N CYS A 103 -21.89 49.51 -3.47
CA CYS A 103 -22.17 48.51 -4.50
C CYS A 103 -20.93 47.67 -4.81
N ASN A 104 -19.76 48.29 -5.01
CA ASN A 104 -18.51 47.56 -5.20
C ASN A 104 -18.20 46.61 -4.02
N MET A 105 -18.46 47.06 -2.78
CA MET A 105 -18.27 46.23 -1.59
C MET A 105 -19.27 45.07 -1.48
N ILE A 106 -20.54 45.26 -1.86
CA ILE A 106 -21.53 44.17 -1.92
C ILE A 106 -21.15 43.15 -2.99
N THR A 107 -20.66 43.60 -4.15
CA THR A 107 -20.13 42.73 -5.21
C THR A 107 -18.94 41.92 -4.69
N LYS A 108 -18.05 42.52 -3.89
CA LYS A 108 -16.93 41.82 -3.24
C LYS A 108 -17.39 40.76 -2.23
N LEU A 109 -18.38 41.08 -1.38
CA LEU A 109 -18.95 40.10 -0.45
C LEU A 109 -19.57 38.91 -1.17
N ARG A 110 -20.29 39.16 -2.28
CA ARG A 110 -20.84 38.07 -3.11
C ARG A 110 -19.76 37.27 -3.84
N ALA A 111 -18.73 37.91 -4.35
CA ALA A 111 -17.59 37.22 -4.97
C ALA A 111 -16.90 36.30 -3.96
N LEU A 112 -16.75 36.75 -2.71
CA LEU A 112 -16.18 35.96 -1.62
C LEU A 112 -17.08 34.77 -1.22
N GLN A 113 -18.40 34.96 -1.18
CA GLN A 113 -19.35 33.86 -0.99
C GLN A 113 -19.21 32.80 -2.10
N VAL A 114 -19.20 33.23 -3.36
CA VAL A 114 -19.02 32.32 -4.51
C VAL A 114 -17.68 31.59 -4.43
N ALA A 115 -16.60 32.28 -4.06
CA ALA A 115 -15.27 31.69 -3.93
C ALA A 115 -15.15 30.58 -2.87
N VAL A 116 -16.04 30.56 -1.87
CA VAL A 116 -16.08 29.50 -0.84
C VAL A 116 -17.11 28.42 -1.18
N VAL A 117 -18.29 28.82 -1.63
CA VAL A 117 -19.44 27.94 -1.88
C VAL A 117 -19.24 27.08 -3.13
N LEU A 118 -18.74 27.68 -4.20
CA LEU A 118 -18.59 26.99 -5.48
C LEU A 118 -17.61 25.81 -5.36
N PRO A 119 -16.38 25.95 -4.78
CA PRO A 119 -15.51 24.81 -4.59
C PRO A 119 -16.11 23.72 -3.69
N PHE A 120 -16.82 24.11 -2.62
CA PHE A 120 -17.47 23.15 -1.72
C PHE A 120 -18.47 22.27 -2.47
N PHE A 121 -19.38 22.87 -3.25
CA PHE A 121 -20.37 22.12 -4.02
C PHE A 121 -19.76 21.35 -5.19
N LEU A 122 -18.73 21.88 -5.87
CA LEU A 122 -18.03 21.15 -6.92
C LEU A 122 -17.34 19.90 -6.38
N ILE A 123 -16.66 20.01 -5.23
CA ILE A 123 -16.04 18.86 -4.57
C ILE A 123 -17.10 17.84 -4.16
N LEU A 124 -18.21 18.30 -3.55
CA LEU A 124 -19.30 17.42 -3.14
C LEU A 124 -19.94 16.69 -4.33
N LEU A 125 -20.20 17.40 -5.43
CA LEU A 125 -20.75 16.82 -6.65
C LEU A 125 -19.80 15.77 -7.23
N CYS A 126 -18.50 16.08 -7.30
CA CYS A 126 -17.48 15.12 -7.73
C CYS A 126 -17.51 13.88 -6.84
N LEU A 127 -17.58 14.03 -5.51
CA LEU A 127 -17.65 12.90 -4.59
C LEU A 127 -18.91 12.05 -4.81
N TYR A 128 -20.07 12.65 -5.05
CA TYR A 128 -21.29 11.88 -5.31
C TYR A 128 -21.22 11.06 -6.60
N VAL A 129 -20.45 11.48 -7.61
CA VAL A 129 -20.31 10.70 -8.86
C VAL A 129 -19.12 9.74 -8.87
N VAL A 130 -18.16 9.87 -7.94
CA VAL A 130 -16.95 9.02 -7.85
C VAL A 130 -17.24 7.51 -7.86
N PRO A 131 -18.27 7.00 -7.15
CA PRO A 131 -18.57 5.56 -7.13
C PRO A 131 -18.82 4.93 -8.50
N TRP A 132 -19.28 5.70 -9.49
CA TRP A 132 -19.43 5.22 -10.87
C TRP A 132 -18.11 4.87 -11.56
N GLY A 133 -16.99 5.48 -11.15
CA GLY A 133 -15.67 5.22 -11.72
C GLY A 133 -14.85 4.18 -10.94
N ASN A 134 -15.27 3.80 -9.74
CA ASN A 134 -14.48 2.96 -8.84
C ASN A 134 -14.59 1.48 -9.20
N HIS A 135 -13.53 0.95 -9.81
CA HIS A 135 -13.41 -0.47 -10.10
C HIS A 135 -12.52 -1.13 -9.05
N SER A 136 -13.12 -1.86 -8.11
CA SER A 136 -12.39 -2.68 -7.14
C SER A 136 -12.54 -4.16 -7.48
N PRO A 137 -11.45 -4.95 -7.55
CA PRO A 137 -11.54 -6.40 -7.69
C PRO A 137 -12.33 -7.06 -6.55
N CYS A 138 -12.43 -6.42 -5.39
CA CYS A 138 -13.16 -6.93 -4.23
C CYS A 138 -14.66 -6.58 -4.22
N ILE A 139 -15.15 -5.80 -5.21
CA ILE A 139 -16.58 -5.61 -5.42
C ILE A 139 -17.04 -6.59 -6.50
N GLN A 140 -17.51 -7.77 -6.08
CA GLN A 140 -17.98 -8.80 -7.00
C GLN A 140 -19.00 -9.71 -6.30
N GLU A 141 -19.75 -10.47 -7.09
CA GLU A 141 -20.67 -11.46 -6.55
C GLU A 141 -19.93 -12.59 -5.83
N LYS A 142 -20.56 -13.17 -4.81
CA LYS A 142 -19.93 -14.20 -3.94
C LYS A 142 -19.53 -15.46 -4.71
N ASP A 143 -20.32 -15.86 -5.69
CA ASP A 143 -20.05 -16.99 -6.59
C ASP A 143 -18.82 -16.77 -7.47
N LYS A 144 -18.42 -15.51 -7.69
CA LYS A 144 -17.25 -15.15 -8.48
C LYS A 144 -15.95 -15.14 -7.66
N LEU A 145 -16.02 -15.20 -6.33
CA LEU A 145 -14.84 -15.24 -5.50
C LEU A 145 -14.12 -16.59 -5.65
N GLY A 146 -12.82 -16.54 -5.96
CA GLY A 146 -12.01 -17.75 -6.08
C GLY A 146 -11.70 -18.41 -4.73
N PRO A 147 -11.09 -19.61 -4.72
CA PRO A 147 -10.59 -20.22 -3.49
C PRO A 147 -9.49 -19.36 -2.86
N LYS A 148 -9.27 -19.55 -1.56
CA LYS A 148 -8.19 -18.89 -0.82
C LYS A 148 -6.83 -19.21 -1.48
N PRO A 149 -5.98 -18.21 -1.77
CA PRO A 149 -4.66 -18.46 -2.31
C PRO A 149 -3.81 -19.31 -1.36
N SER A 150 -3.06 -20.27 -1.92
CA SER A 150 -2.11 -21.10 -1.17
C SER A 150 -0.84 -20.32 -0.80
N PHE A 151 -0.14 -20.75 0.25
CA PHE A 151 1.05 -20.03 0.75
C PHE A 151 2.36 -20.76 0.42
N PHE A 152 3.31 -20.02 -0.15
CA PHE A 152 4.72 -20.38 -0.10
C PHE A 152 5.39 -19.59 1.05
N GLY A 153 6.09 -20.28 1.93
CA GLY A 153 6.87 -19.63 2.98
C GLY A 153 8.13 -19.00 2.40
N HIS A 154 8.19 -17.66 2.32
CA HIS A 154 9.34 -16.92 1.81
C HIS A 154 10.54 -17.15 2.72
N ARG A 155 11.59 -17.83 2.24
CA ARG A 155 12.75 -18.23 3.07
C ARG A 155 12.33 -18.97 4.35
N GLY A 156 11.24 -19.73 4.27
CA GLY A 156 10.52 -20.31 5.40
C GLY A 156 9.45 -19.37 5.99
N ALA A 157 9.47 -19.12 7.29
CA ALA A 157 8.60 -18.19 8.00
C ALA A 157 9.46 -17.16 8.76
N PRO A 158 10.00 -16.15 8.08
CA PRO A 158 11.00 -15.24 8.63
C PRO A 158 10.47 -14.30 9.72
N MET A 159 9.15 -14.17 9.86
CA MET A 159 8.55 -13.52 11.03
C MET A 159 8.44 -14.43 12.26
N LEU A 160 8.77 -15.72 12.16
CA LEU A 160 8.75 -16.72 13.23
C LEU A 160 10.11 -17.35 13.53
N GLY A 161 11.02 -17.41 12.55
CA GLY A 161 12.38 -17.91 12.70
C GLY A 161 13.36 -17.15 11.80
N PRO A 162 14.68 -17.29 12.00
CA PRO A 162 15.67 -16.61 11.16
C PRO A 162 15.56 -17.11 9.70
N GLU A 163 15.47 -16.21 8.73
CA GLU A 163 15.28 -16.57 7.31
C GLU A 163 16.33 -17.57 6.79
N ASN A 164 15.92 -18.44 5.86
CA ASN A 164 16.76 -19.48 5.25
C ASN A 164 17.46 -20.41 6.27
N THR A 165 16.81 -20.68 7.41
CA THR A 165 17.25 -21.68 8.41
C THR A 165 16.25 -22.81 8.56
N MET A 166 16.68 -23.98 9.06
CA MET A 166 15.77 -25.12 9.28
C MET A 166 14.61 -24.78 10.22
N MET A 167 14.86 -23.97 11.26
CA MET A 167 13.79 -23.47 12.11
C MET A 167 12.73 -22.68 11.32
N SER A 168 13.13 -21.79 10.41
CA SER A 168 12.20 -21.00 9.60
C SER A 168 11.35 -21.88 8.69
N PHE A 169 11.94 -22.92 8.08
CA PHE A 169 11.19 -23.86 7.24
C PHE A 169 10.23 -24.73 8.05
N GLU A 170 10.65 -25.24 9.20
CA GLU A 170 9.78 -25.98 10.12
C GLU A 170 8.59 -25.13 10.56
N LYS A 171 8.82 -23.86 10.92
CA LYS A 171 7.74 -22.92 11.25
C LYS A 171 6.78 -22.67 10.09
N ALA A 172 7.27 -22.61 8.85
CA ALA A 172 6.39 -22.51 7.68
C ALA A 172 5.52 -23.76 7.52
N VAL A 173 6.07 -24.95 7.76
CA VAL A 173 5.30 -26.21 7.74
C VAL A 173 4.24 -26.22 8.85
N GLU A 174 4.61 -25.83 10.09
CA GLU A 174 3.70 -25.71 11.23
C GLU A 174 2.52 -24.77 10.94
N GLU A 175 2.76 -23.67 10.24
CA GLU A 175 1.72 -22.69 9.86
C GLU A 175 0.94 -23.06 8.59
N GLY A 176 1.15 -24.26 8.06
CA GLY A 176 0.37 -24.80 6.94
C GLY A 176 0.81 -24.34 5.56
N ALA A 177 2.10 -24.00 5.37
CA ALA A 177 2.62 -23.67 4.06
C ALA A 177 2.37 -24.80 3.04
N PHE A 178 1.95 -24.42 1.84
CA PHE A 178 1.79 -25.31 0.69
C PHE A 178 3.14 -25.65 0.06
N GLY A 179 4.08 -24.70 0.06
CA GLY A 179 5.44 -24.91 -0.34
C GLY A 179 6.43 -24.02 0.42
N LEU A 180 7.71 -24.30 0.23
CA LEU A 180 8.82 -23.62 0.86
C LEU A 180 9.60 -22.90 -0.25
N GLU A 181 9.84 -21.61 -0.04
CA GLU A 181 10.66 -20.79 -0.92
C GLU A 181 12.03 -20.55 -0.27
N SER A 182 13.11 -20.55 -1.06
CA SER A 182 14.46 -20.31 -0.57
C SER A 182 15.42 -19.80 -1.65
N ASP A 183 16.60 -19.35 -1.23
CA ASP A 183 17.66 -18.84 -2.08
C ASP A 183 18.87 -19.78 -2.01
N VAL A 184 19.34 -20.29 -3.14
CA VAL A 184 20.42 -21.29 -3.20
C VAL A 184 21.70 -20.67 -3.76
N HIS A 185 22.78 -20.78 -3.00
CA HIS A 185 24.15 -20.49 -3.44
C HIS A 185 24.98 -21.77 -3.51
N ILE A 186 26.13 -21.69 -4.17
CA ILE A 186 27.12 -22.77 -4.25
C ILE A 186 28.43 -22.31 -3.62
N SER A 187 28.97 -23.11 -2.70
CA SER A 187 30.25 -22.86 -2.03
C SER A 187 31.44 -23.16 -2.95
N MET A 188 32.64 -22.77 -2.51
CA MET A 188 33.89 -22.94 -3.28
C MET A 188 34.17 -24.42 -3.60
N ASP A 189 33.83 -25.30 -2.67
CA ASP A 189 33.89 -26.77 -2.75
C ASP A 189 32.61 -27.41 -3.31
N ARG A 190 31.79 -26.62 -4.02
CA ARG A 190 30.63 -27.06 -4.82
C ARG A 190 29.45 -27.62 -4.01
N VAL A 191 29.29 -27.24 -2.75
CA VAL A 191 28.14 -27.63 -1.91
C VAL A 191 27.03 -26.59 -2.04
N PRO A 192 25.81 -26.97 -2.43
CA PRO A 192 24.67 -26.07 -2.41
C PRO A 192 24.19 -25.76 -0.98
N PHE A 193 23.99 -24.48 -0.66
CA PHE A 193 23.55 -24.01 0.65
C PHE A 193 22.55 -22.85 0.54
N LEU A 194 21.84 -22.58 1.64
CA LEU A 194 20.73 -21.63 1.64
C LEU A 194 21.17 -20.26 2.16
N MET A 195 21.02 -19.23 1.33
CA MET A 195 21.33 -17.84 1.68
C MET A 195 20.77 -16.88 0.64
N HIS A 196 20.23 -15.75 1.08
CA HIS A 196 19.74 -14.72 0.16
C HIS A 196 20.83 -13.71 -0.26
N ASP A 197 21.63 -13.25 0.70
CA ASP A 197 22.44 -12.07 0.52
C ASP A 197 23.73 -12.35 -0.28
N TYR A 198 24.23 -11.31 -0.94
CA TYR A 198 25.51 -11.34 -1.64
C TYR A 198 26.72 -11.32 -0.69
N ASP A 199 26.52 -11.06 0.61
CA ASP A 199 27.53 -11.12 1.67
C ASP A 199 26.96 -11.73 2.95
N LEU A 200 27.82 -12.03 3.93
CA LEU A 200 27.46 -12.78 5.14
C LEU A 200 27.03 -11.89 6.33
N ARG A 201 26.98 -10.56 6.18
CA ARG A 201 26.96 -9.63 7.33
C ARG A 201 25.61 -9.52 8.03
N ARG A 202 24.51 -9.60 7.28
CA ARG A 202 23.17 -9.33 7.82
C ARG A 202 22.64 -10.51 8.62
N THR A 203 22.83 -11.72 8.11
CA THR A 203 22.19 -12.93 8.63
C THR A 203 23.17 -13.89 9.29
N THR A 204 24.44 -13.51 9.49
CA THR A 204 25.42 -14.35 10.19
C THR A 204 26.33 -13.55 11.12
N ASN A 205 27.12 -14.26 11.92
CA ASN A 205 28.15 -13.67 12.80
C ASN A 205 29.53 -13.50 12.13
N ILE A 206 29.62 -13.40 10.79
CA ILE A 206 30.91 -13.26 10.08
C ILE A 206 31.77 -12.10 10.56
N ARG A 207 31.18 -11.01 11.06
CA ARG A 207 31.91 -9.84 11.58
C ARG A 207 32.69 -10.16 12.85
N GLU A 208 32.24 -11.15 13.62
CA GLU A 208 32.91 -11.64 14.82
C GLU A 208 33.98 -12.67 14.45
N VAL A 209 33.69 -13.55 13.49
CA VAL A 209 34.54 -14.70 13.15
C VAL A 209 35.67 -14.34 12.19
N LEU A 210 35.38 -13.53 11.15
CA LEU A 210 36.35 -13.16 10.11
C LEU A 210 36.01 -11.79 9.50
N PRO A 211 36.21 -10.68 10.24
CA PRO A 211 35.76 -9.33 9.85
C PRO A 211 36.32 -8.87 8.50
N ASN A 212 37.59 -9.17 8.21
CA ASN A 212 38.27 -8.75 6.97
C ASN A 212 37.68 -9.39 5.71
N ALA A 213 36.97 -10.52 5.84
CA ALA A 213 36.31 -11.19 4.72
C ALA A 213 34.79 -10.99 4.71
N SER A 214 34.25 -10.11 5.57
CA SER A 214 32.80 -9.98 5.76
C SER A 214 32.04 -9.48 4.52
N LEU A 215 32.71 -8.75 3.62
CA LEU A 215 32.18 -8.31 2.33
C LEU A 215 32.37 -9.33 1.19
N LYS A 216 33.10 -10.41 1.45
CA LYS A 216 33.38 -11.43 0.44
C LYS A 216 32.10 -12.20 0.14
N HIS A 217 31.87 -12.48 -1.14
CA HIS A 217 30.71 -13.27 -1.57
C HIS A 217 30.73 -14.67 -0.92
N PRO A 218 29.60 -15.17 -0.40
CA PRO A 218 29.55 -16.42 0.37
C PRO A 218 30.00 -17.64 -0.43
N GLY A 219 29.84 -17.62 -1.76
CA GLY A 219 30.35 -18.67 -2.65
C GLY A 219 31.87 -18.82 -2.68
N PHE A 220 32.66 -17.83 -2.22
CA PHE A 220 34.13 -17.96 -2.16
C PHE A 220 34.65 -18.54 -0.84
N PHE A 221 33.77 -19.14 -0.03
CA PHE A 221 34.14 -19.88 1.17
C PHE A 221 33.84 -21.37 0.95
N GLY A 222 34.66 -22.23 1.57
CA GLY A 222 34.38 -23.66 1.63
C GLY A 222 33.22 -23.95 2.59
N TRP A 223 32.49 -25.04 2.34
CA TRP A 223 31.34 -25.43 3.14
C TRP A 223 31.68 -25.61 4.61
N TYR A 224 32.82 -26.23 4.92
CA TYR A 224 33.26 -26.41 6.31
C TYR A 224 33.23 -25.10 7.08
N PHE A 225 33.82 -24.03 6.53
CA PHE A 225 33.80 -22.71 7.18
C PHE A 225 32.37 -22.15 7.29
N LEU A 226 31.60 -22.16 6.20
CA LEU A 226 30.22 -21.65 6.19
C LEU A 226 29.37 -22.34 7.27
N SER A 227 29.51 -23.65 7.43
CA SER A 227 28.76 -24.44 8.41
C SER A 227 29.05 -24.08 9.88
N THR A 228 30.21 -23.45 10.15
CA THR A 228 30.55 -22.99 11.50
C THR A 228 29.86 -21.68 11.89
N LEU A 229 29.48 -20.85 10.91
CA LEU A 229 28.85 -19.55 11.17
C LEU A 229 27.48 -19.72 11.82
N ASN A 230 27.20 -18.85 12.80
CA ASN A 230 25.88 -18.75 13.39
C ASN A 230 24.98 -17.91 12.48
N ALA A 231 23.80 -18.44 12.14
CA ALA A 231 22.83 -17.80 11.24
C ALA A 231 21.53 -17.36 11.91
N GLY A 232 21.50 -17.28 13.25
CA GLY A 232 20.27 -16.97 13.99
C GLY A 232 20.40 -16.04 15.20
N LYS A 233 21.60 -15.81 15.73
CA LYS A 233 21.84 -14.82 16.80
C LYS A 233 21.37 -13.42 16.43
N TRP A 234 21.54 -13.03 15.17
CA TRP A 234 21.08 -11.73 14.64
C TRP A 234 19.56 -11.55 14.80
N PHE A 235 18.81 -12.64 14.80
CA PHE A 235 17.36 -12.65 14.93
C PHE A 235 16.91 -12.69 16.40
N SER A 236 17.62 -13.44 17.25
CA SER A 236 17.24 -13.65 18.65
C SER A 236 17.65 -12.52 19.60
N HIS A 237 18.75 -11.80 19.29
CA HIS A 237 19.34 -10.79 20.18
C HIS A 237 19.03 -9.34 19.80
N SER A 238 18.34 -9.11 18.68
CA SER A 238 18.18 -7.75 18.18
C SER A 238 17.21 -6.96 19.06
N TRP A 239 17.71 -5.88 19.69
CA TRP A 239 16.91 -4.89 20.40
C TRP A 239 15.81 -4.27 19.51
N VAL A 240 16.03 -4.30 18.19
CA VAL A 240 15.05 -3.95 17.15
C VAL A 240 14.56 -5.21 16.46
N LYS A 241 13.24 -5.45 16.45
CA LYS A 241 12.65 -6.58 15.71
C LYS A 241 13.07 -6.52 14.23
N PRO A 242 13.56 -7.62 13.63
CA PRO A 242 13.98 -7.61 12.22
C PRO A 242 12.86 -7.27 11.24
N PHE A 243 11.61 -7.59 11.61
CA PHE A 243 10.44 -7.32 10.79
C PHE A 243 9.42 -6.44 11.52
N TYR A 244 8.80 -5.53 10.77
CA TYR A 244 7.72 -4.68 11.28
C TYR A 244 6.52 -5.55 11.71
N HIS A 245 5.88 -5.21 12.84
CA HIS A 245 4.81 -5.99 13.47
C HIS A 245 5.12 -7.45 13.85
N MET A 246 6.38 -7.88 13.82
CA MET A 246 6.78 -9.20 14.31
C MET A 246 6.39 -9.36 15.79
N LYS A 247 5.79 -10.50 16.16
CA LYS A 247 5.53 -10.80 17.57
C LYS A 247 6.83 -11.17 18.29
N PRO A 248 6.98 -10.88 19.60
CA PRO A 248 8.10 -11.40 20.37
C PRO A 248 8.13 -12.93 20.30
N LEU A 249 9.33 -13.50 20.22
CA LEU A 249 9.52 -14.95 20.28
C LEU A 249 9.26 -15.47 21.69
N SER A 250 8.78 -16.71 21.79
CA SER A 250 8.81 -17.44 23.06
C SER A 250 10.27 -17.65 23.50
N GLU A 251 10.50 -17.93 24.78
CA GLU A 251 11.86 -18.20 25.28
C GLU A 251 12.50 -19.40 24.57
N ALA A 252 11.73 -20.47 24.37
CA ALA A 252 12.16 -21.66 23.64
C ALA A 252 12.49 -21.36 22.16
N ASP A 253 11.63 -20.60 21.47
CA ASP A 253 11.90 -20.21 20.07
C ASP A 253 13.11 -19.28 19.98
N ARG A 254 13.30 -18.39 20.95
CA ARG A 254 14.47 -17.49 21.02
C ARG A 254 15.76 -18.29 21.19
N GLU A 255 15.76 -19.28 22.08
CA GLU A 255 16.91 -20.18 22.26
C GLU A 255 17.19 -20.99 21.00
N LYS A 256 16.15 -21.61 20.40
CA LYS A 256 16.28 -22.35 19.14
C LYS A 256 16.80 -21.47 18.00
N ALA A 257 16.29 -20.25 17.87
CA ALA A 257 16.74 -19.27 16.89
C ALA A 257 18.21 -18.92 17.08
N SER A 258 18.65 -18.65 18.31
CA SER A 258 20.03 -18.27 18.61
C SER A 258 21.07 -19.33 18.22
N LYS A 259 20.66 -20.59 18.05
CA LYS A 259 21.53 -21.73 17.74
C LYS A 259 21.53 -22.10 16.25
N GLN A 260 20.75 -21.42 15.40
CA GLN A 260 20.66 -21.77 13.98
C GLN A 260 21.99 -21.60 13.23
N LYS A 261 22.15 -22.40 12.18
CA LYS A 261 23.30 -22.43 11.26
C LYS A 261 22.81 -22.25 9.83
N ILE A 262 23.73 -21.96 8.91
CA ILE A 262 23.45 -21.97 7.46
C ILE A 262 23.14 -23.42 7.06
N PRO A 263 21.93 -23.74 6.54
CA PRO A 263 21.62 -25.10 6.10
C PRO A 263 22.21 -25.42 4.74
N LYS A 264 22.48 -26.71 4.50
CA LYS A 264 22.63 -27.23 3.13
C LYS A 264 21.29 -27.22 2.42
N PHE A 265 21.32 -27.14 1.09
CA PHE A 265 20.11 -27.31 0.29
C PHE A 265 19.46 -28.69 0.49
N MET A 266 20.28 -29.75 0.63
CA MET A 266 19.85 -31.11 0.97
C MET A 266 18.93 -31.19 2.20
N GLU A 267 19.15 -30.36 3.22
CA GLU A 267 18.35 -30.40 4.44
C GLU A 267 16.93 -29.91 4.19
N LEU A 268 16.77 -28.83 3.41
CA LEU A 268 15.46 -28.34 2.96
C LEU A 268 14.76 -29.38 2.08
N LEU A 269 15.48 -30.02 1.15
CA LEU A 269 14.90 -31.05 0.27
C LEU A 269 14.38 -32.25 1.07
N LYS A 270 15.14 -32.71 2.07
CA LYS A 270 14.69 -33.80 2.96
C LYS A 270 13.46 -33.42 3.78
N LEU A 271 13.42 -32.20 4.31
CA LEU A 271 12.24 -31.67 5.00
C LEU A 271 11.03 -31.65 4.05
N ALA A 272 11.20 -31.11 2.85
CA ALA A 272 10.11 -31.01 1.87
C ALA A 272 9.59 -32.39 1.43
N GLN A 273 10.47 -33.38 1.23
CA GLN A 273 10.08 -34.75 0.91
C GLN A 273 9.28 -35.41 2.05
N ARG A 274 9.71 -35.20 3.30
CA ARG A 274 9.05 -35.75 4.50
C ARG A 274 7.66 -35.15 4.69
N GLU A 275 7.55 -33.83 4.54
CA GLU A 275 6.32 -33.06 4.78
C GLU A 275 5.46 -32.88 3.51
N LYS A 276 5.86 -33.50 2.40
CA LYS A 276 5.22 -33.42 1.07
C LYS A 276 4.95 -31.97 0.62
N LYS A 277 5.97 -31.11 0.74
CA LYS A 277 5.89 -29.69 0.38
C LYS A 277 6.57 -29.42 -0.95
N LEU A 278 6.00 -28.48 -1.72
CA LEU A 278 6.66 -27.96 -2.91
C LEU A 278 7.90 -27.14 -2.52
N VAL A 279 8.96 -27.19 -3.31
CA VAL A 279 10.16 -26.37 -3.14
C VAL A 279 10.32 -25.47 -4.35
N ILE A 280 10.22 -24.16 -4.15
CA ILE A 280 10.55 -23.14 -5.15
C ILE A 280 11.81 -22.43 -4.68
N PHE A 281 12.73 -22.10 -5.59
CA PHE A 281 13.97 -21.45 -5.19
C PHE A 281 14.58 -20.59 -6.27
N ASP A 282 15.23 -19.50 -5.85
CA ASP A 282 16.15 -18.75 -6.70
C ASP A 282 17.54 -19.40 -6.65
N LEU A 283 18.03 -19.84 -7.81
CA LEU A 283 19.37 -20.38 -7.95
C LEU A 283 20.34 -19.25 -8.34
N ASN A 284 21.15 -18.81 -7.38
CA ASN A 284 22.08 -17.71 -7.57
C ASN A 284 23.29 -18.14 -8.40
N VAL A 285 23.58 -17.37 -9.46
CA VAL A 285 24.73 -17.62 -10.33
C VAL A 285 26.03 -17.32 -9.56
N PRO A 286 26.95 -18.28 -9.39
CA PRO A 286 28.21 -18.03 -8.68
C PRO A 286 29.03 -16.91 -9.34
N PRO A 287 29.81 -16.10 -8.60
CA PRO A 287 30.57 -14.98 -9.15
C PRO A 287 31.50 -15.36 -10.31
N ARG A 288 31.90 -14.37 -11.14
CA ARG A 288 32.65 -14.62 -12.39
C ARG A 288 33.89 -15.51 -12.24
N GLN A 289 34.64 -15.37 -11.14
CA GLN A 289 35.87 -16.12 -10.87
C GLN A 289 35.62 -17.47 -10.16
N HIS A 290 34.37 -17.82 -9.87
CA HIS A 290 34.05 -19.03 -9.13
C HIS A 290 34.19 -20.28 -10.03
N PRO A 291 34.92 -21.33 -9.59
CA PRO A 291 35.22 -22.49 -10.44
C PRO A 291 33.98 -23.29 -10.85
N ALA A 292 32.91 -23.24 -10.05
CA ALA A 292 31.65 -23.93 -10.34
C ALA A 292 30.69 -23.11 -11.23
N ARG A 293 31.04 -21.89 -11.66
CA ARG A 293 30.10 -20.98 -12.33
C ARG A 293 29.48 -21.56 -13.60
N SER A 294 30.21 -22.33 -14.39
CA SER A 294 29.69 -22.95 -15.62
C SER A 294 28.82 -24.17 -15.36
N ALA A 295 28.98 -24.82 -14.20
CA ALA A 295 28.35 -26.10 -13.85
C ALA A 295 27.30 -25.98 -12.72
N TYR A 296 26.95 -24.77 -12.29
CA TYR A 296 26.10 -24.53 -11.12
C TYR A 296 24.70 -25.16 -11.23
N ILE A 297 24.12 -25.16 -12.44
CA ILE A 297 22.82 -25.81 -12.72
C ILE A 297 22.96 -27.33 -12.57
N GLN A 298 24.01 -27.93 -13.15
CA GLN A 298 24.28 -29.36 -13.08
C GLN A 298 24.49 -29.81 -11.62
N ILE A 299 25.19 -29.00 -10.82
CA ILE A 299 25.40 -29.26 -9.39
C ILE A 299 24.06 -29.24 -8.65
N ALA A 300 23.23 -28.20 -8.86
CA ALA A 300 21.93 -28.10 -8.19
C ALA A 300 20.97 -29.23 -8.59
N VAL A 301 20.89 -29.56 -9.89
CA VAL A 301 20.06 -30.67 -10.38
C VAL A 301 20.54 -32.00 -9.79
N ARG A 302 21.86 -32.23 -9.74
CA ARG A 302 22.42 -33.44 -9.13
C ARG A 302 22.05 -33.54 -7.65
N GLU A 303 22.27 -32.48 -6.87
CA GLU A 303 21.92 -32.44 -5.44
C GLU A 303 20.43 -32.79 -5.20
N ILE A 304 19.55 -32.25 -6.05
CA ILE A 304 18.11 -32.55 -5.96
C ILE A 304 17.82 -34.02 -6.25
N LEU A 305 18.37 -34.58 -7.33
CA LEU A 305 18.15 -35.99 -7.67
C LEU A 305 18.75 -36.93 -6.61
N ASP A 306 19.94 -36.61 -6.10
CA ASP A 306 20.63 -37.38 -5.06
C ASP A 306 19.87 -37.34 -3.72
N SER A 307 19.07 -36.29 -3.48
CA SER A 307 18.19 -36.21 -2.30
C SER A 307 17.02 -37.19 -2.32
N GLN A 308 16.72 -37.78 -3.48
CA GLN A 308 15.57 -38.68 -3.72
C GLN A 308 14.21 -38.04 -3.44
N ILE A 309 14.12 -36.70 -3.41
CA ILE A 309 12.84 -36.00 -3.39
C ILE A 309 12.04 -36.34 -4.64
N GLU A 310 10.73 -36.49 -4.47
CA GLU A 310 9.81 -36.66 -5.58
C GLU A 310 9.92 -35.44 -6.51
N GLN A 311 10.30 -35.69 -7.77
CA GLN A 311 10.64 -34.62 -8.71
C GLN A 311 9.49 -33.61 -8.91
N HIS A 312 8.24 -34.08 -8.83
CA HIS A 312 7.08 -33.22 -8.94
C HIS A 312 6.95 -32.22 -7.79
N LEU A 313 7.66 -32.39 -6.67
CA LEU A 313 7.70 -31.40 -5.60
C LEU A 313 8.61 -30.21 -5.91
N ILE A 314 9.41 -30.29 -6.97
CA ILE A 314 10.38 -29.24 -7.32
C ILE A 314 9.79 -28.26 -8.32
N ILE A 315 9.76 -26.99 -7.95
CA ILE A 315 9.39 -25.87 -8.81
C ILE A 315 10.67 -25.21 -9.34
N TRP A 316 10.96 -25.45 -10.62
CA TRP A 316 12.16 -24.96 -11.27
C TRP A 316 11.96 -23.55 -11.83
N LEU A 317 12.42 -22.55 -11.08
CA LEU A 317 12.39 -21.13 -11.45
C LEU A 317 13.46 -20.72 -12.48
N PRO A 318 14.71 -21.24 -12.47
CA PRO A 318 15.75 -20.78 -13.40
C PRO A 318 15.35 -20.88 -14.88
N GLY A 319 15.64 -19.81 -15.63
CA GLY A 319 15.33 -19.70 -17.06
C GLY A 319 16.38 -20.33 -17.98
N SER A 320 17.62 -20.43 -17.50
CA SER A 320 18.78 -20.95 -18.23
C SER A 320 18.76 -22.48 -18.31
N GLN A 321 19.24 -23.02 -19.43
CA GLN A 321 19.45 -24.46 -19.65
C GLN A 321 18.22 -25.35 -19.35
N ARG A 322 16.99 -24.85 -19.61
CA ARG A 322 15.76 -25.61 -19.36
C ARG A 322 15.67 -26.94 -20.09
N GLU A 323 16.20 -27.01 -21.31
CA GLU A 323 16.23 -28.25 -22.09
C GLU A 323 17.06 -29.34 -21.38
N TYR A 324 18.23 -28.98 -20.84
CA TYR A 324 19.04 -29.88 -20.03
C TYR A 324 18.29 -30.34 -18.76
N VAL A 325 17.61 -29.42 -18.07
CA VAL A 325 16.87 -29.77 -16.84
C VAL A 325 15.70 -30.70 -17.17
N ARG A 326 14.97 -30.45 -18.26
CA ARG A 326 13.86 -31.32 -18.71
C ARG A 326 14.33 -32.72 -19.07
N SER A 327 15.48 -32.83 -19.74
CA SER A 327 16.02 -34.14 -20.10
C SER A 327 16.53 -34.90 -18.88
N ARG A 328 17.12 -34.22 -17.89
CA ARG A 328 17.71 -34.86 -16.72
C ARG A 328 16.70 -35.13 -15.59
N ALA A 329 15.72 -34.25 -15.41
CA ALA A 329 14.72 -34.28 -14.34
C ALA A 329 13.33 -33.90 -14.90
N PRO A 330 12.71 -34.79 -15.69
CA PRO A 330 11.45 -34.50 -16.40
C PRO A 330 10.26 -34.22 -15.47
N GLY A 331 10.34 -34.65 -14.20
CA GLY A 331 9.28 -34.41 -13.22
C GLY A 331 9.28 -33.02 -12.61
N PHE A 332 10.30 -32.18 -12.84
CA PHE A 332 10.33 -30.82 -12.29
C PHE A 332 9.23 -29.94 -12.88
N GLN A 333 8.56 -29.16 -12.03
CA GLN A 333 7.57 -28.17 -12.46
C GLN A 333 8.26 -26.89 -12.92
N HIS A 334 8.44 -26.71 -14.23
CA HIS A 334 9.00 -25.49 -14.80
C HIS A 334 8.03 -24.32 -14.73
N ILE A 335 8.47 -23.17 -14.20
CA ILE A 335 7.62 -21.97 -14.05
C ILE A 335 8.23 -20.75 -14.73
N GLY A 336 7.41 -19.85 -15.24
CA GLY A 336 7.82 -18.62 -15.90
C GLY A 336 8.04 -17.47 -14.92
N ARG A 337 8.72 -16.43 -15.38
CA ARG A 337 8.61 -15.08 -14.79
C ARG A 337 7.55 -14.30 -15.59
N LEU A 338 7.62 -12.97 -15.59
CA LEU A 338 6.73 -12.10 -16.37
C LEU A 338 7.07 -12.15 -17.87
N PHE A 339 6.83 -13.29 -18.51
CA PHE A 339 7.04 -13.54 -19.95
C PHE A 339 5.74 -13.36 -20.74
N THR A 340 5.83 -13.12 -22.05
CA THR A 340 4.63 -13.05 -22.90
C THR A 340 3.92 -14.40 -22.97
N ILE A 341 2.62 -14.40 -23.25
CA ILE A 341 1.85 -15.65 -23.41
C ILE A 341 2.45 -16.54 -24.49
N GLU A 342 2.89 -15.96 -25.60
CA GLU A 342 3.58 -16.69 -26.67
C GLU A 342 4.83 -17.43 -26.18
N GLN A 343 5.68 -16.75 -25.38
CA GLN A 343 6.87 -17.36 -24.80
C GLN A 343 6.53 -18.48 -23.82
N LEU A 344 5.50 -18.31 -23.00
CA LEU A 344 5.03 -19.34 -22.06
C LEU A 344 4.51 -20.57 -22.82
N THR A 345 3.69 -20.37 -23.85
CA THR A 345 3.16 -21.43 -24.70
C THR A 345 4.27 -22.18 -25.42
N LYS A 346 5.23 -21.46 -26.03
CA LYS A 346 6.39 -22.06 -26.71
C LYS A 346 7.22 -22.93 -25.76
N GLN A 347 7.30 -22.53 -24.49
CA GLN A 347 8.02 -23.28 -23.48
C GLN A 347 7.13 -24.31 -22.75
N ASN A 348 5.85 -24.46 -23.08
CA ASN A 348 4.91 -25.32 -22.34
C ASN A 348 4.89 -25.01 -20.83
N ILE A 349 4.71 -23.74 -20.48
CA ILE A 349 4.67 -23.25 -19.10
C ILE A 349 3.29 -22.73 -18.78
N THR A 350 2.70 -23.27 -17.72
CA THR A 350 1.34 -22.95 -17.28
C THR A 350 1.30 -22.22 -15.93
N ARG A 351 2.45 -21.95 -15.31
CA ARG A 351 2.55 -21.23 -14.04
C ARG A 351 3.66 -20.18 -14.09
N ILE A 352 3.43 -19.02 -13.48
CA ILE A 352 4.41 -17.94 -13.33
C ILE A 352 4.63 -17.55 -11.87
N ASN A 353 5.84 -17.07 -11.55
CA ASN A 353 6.21 -16.45 -10.28
C ASN A 353 6.59 -15.00 -10.53
N VAL A 354 5.84 -14.05 -10.00
CA VAL A 354 5.96 -12.63 -10.37
C VAL A 354 5.76 -11.67 -9.19
N ASP A 355 6.43 -10.52 -9.27
CA ASP A 355 6.24 -9.40 -8.35
C ASP A 355 4.83 -8.82 -8.53
N TYR A 356 4.11 -8.66 -7.41
CA TYR A 356 2.74 -8.15 -7.39
C TYR A 356 2.62 -6.75 -8.00
N LYS A 357 3.59 -5.87 -7.77
CA LYS A 357 3.59 -4.49 -8.26
C LYS A 357 3.62 -4.44 -9.78
N ARG A 358 4.17 -5.46 -10.44
CA ARG A 358 4.25 -5.51 -11.91
C ARG A 358 3.01 -6.16 -12.52
N LEU A 359 2.52 -7.25 -11.92
CA LEU A 359 1.40 -8.02 -12.48
C LEU A 359 0.11 -7.21 -12.56
N PHE A 360 -0.26 -6.48 -11.50
CA PHE A 360 -1.53 -5.78 -11.46
C PHE A 360 -1.63 -4.63 -12.46
N TYR A 361 -0.49 -4.07 -12.88
CA TYR A 361 -0.42 -3.04 -13.91
C TYR A 361 -0.19 -3.63 -15.31
N ASN A 362 0.41 -4.82 -15.42
CA ASN A 362 0.79 -5.45 -16.68
C ASN A 362 0.41 -6.94 -16.71
N GLY A 363 -0.57 -7.30 -17.54
CA GLY A 363 -0.78 -8.68 -18.00
C GLY A 363 -1.76 -9.53 -17.18
N LEU A 364 -2.27 -9.10 -16.01
CA LEU A 364 -3.18 -9.91 -15.20
C LEU A 364 -4.39 -10.46 -15.99
N ARG A 365 -5.01 -9.63 -16.83
CA ARG A 365 -6.16 -10.02 -17.66
C ARG A 365 -5.78 -11.07 -18.70
N GLU A 366 -4.63 -10.92 -19.33
CA GLU A 366 -4.11 -11.82 -20.37
C GLU A 366 -3.73 -13.19 -19.78
N TYR A 367 -2.98 -13.20 -18.67
CA TYR A 367 -2.61 -14.44 -17.98
C TYR A 367 -3.84 -15.21 -17.51
N LYS A 368 -4.86 -14.51 -16.99
CA LYS A 368 -6.13 -15.15 -16.62
C LYS A 368 -6.87 -15.72 -17.83
N ALA A 369 -6.95 -14.98 -18.94
CA ALA A 369 -7.58 -15.47 -20.15
C ALA A 369 -6.88 -16.72 -20.72
N ALA A 370 -5.56 -16.82 -20.53
CA ALA A 370 -4.75 -17.97 -20.92
C ALA A 370 -4.68 -19.10 -19.86
N ASN A 371 -5.46 -19.02 -18.76
CA ASN A 371 -5.45 -19.99 -17.66
C ASN A 371 -4.05 -20.25 -17.06
N ILE A 372 -3.21 -19.21 -16.99
CA ILE A 372 -1.91 -19.28 -16.35
C ILE A 372 -2.09 -19.19 -14.84
N ASN A 373 -1.52 -20.15 -14.10
CA ASN A 373 -1.47 -20.13 -12.65
C ASN A 373 -0.43 -19.11 -12.17
N ILE A 374 -0.76 -18.31 -11.17
CA ILE A 374 0.07 -17.18 -10.73
C ILE A 374 0.46 -17.37 -9.27
N ASN A 375 1.76 -17.28 -9.01
CA ASN A 375 2.32 -17.04 -7.69
C ASN A 375 2.80 -15.59 -7.56
N LEU A 376 2.33 -14.87 -6.54
CA LEU A 376 2.73 -13.49 -6.25
C LEU A 376 3.74 -13.42 -5.10
N TYR A 377 4.78 -12.61 -5.24
CA TYR A 377 5.73 -12.34 -4.15
C TYR A 377 6.04 -10.84 -3.99
N VAL A 378 6.43 -10.35 -2.80
CA VAL A 378 6.21 -10.95 -1.47
C VAL A 378 4.97 -10.29 -0.86
N ILE A 379 3.98 -11.08 -0.44
CA ILE A 379 2.69 -10.60 0.06
C ILE A 379 2.66 -10.70 1.58
N ASN A 380 2.78 -9.59 2.30
CA ASN A 380 2.83 -9.60 3.77
C ASN A 380 1.62 -8.92 4.43
N GLU A 381 0.93 -8.05 3.68
CA GLU A 381 -0.16 -7.23 4.21
C GLU A 381 -1.53 -7.89 4.00
N PRO A 382 -2.42 -7.92 5.02
CA PRO A 382 -3.76 -8.51 4.91
C PRO A 382 -4.62 -7.93 3.77
N TRP A 383 -4.54 -6.61 3.54
CA TRP A 383 -5.29 -5.96 2.45
C TRP A 383 -4.78 -6.41 1.08
N LEU A 384 -3.47 -6.62 0.95
CA LEU A 384 -2.83 -7.04 -0.30
C LEU A 384 -3.11 -8.52 -0.58
N PHE A 385 -3.12 -9.36 0.47
CA PHE A 385 -3.60 -10.74 0.37
C PHE A 385 -5.06 -10.81 -0.06
N SER A 386 -5.90 -9.92 0.48
CA SER A 386 -7.31 -9.80 0.08
C SER A 386 -7.45 -9.40 -1.39
N LEU A 387 -6.63 -8.46 -1.87
CA LEU A 387 -6.57 -8.10 -3.28
C LEU A 387 -6.19 -9.30 -4.17
N ALA A 388 -5.18 -10.09 -3.77
CA ALA A 388 -4.80 -11.30 -4.49
C ALA A 388 -5.94 -12.33 -4.53
N TRP A 389 -6.65 -12.52 -3.42
CA TRP A 389 -7.79 -13.42 -3.33
C TRP A 389 -8.97 -12.96 -4.20
N CYS A 390 -9.40 -11.71 -4.06
CA CYS A 390 -10.42 -11.10 -4.92
C CYS A 390 -10.03 -11.18 -6.41
N SER A 391 -8.72 -11.15 -6.69
CA SER A 391 -8.16 -11.28 -8.03
C SER A 391 -7.91 -12.73 -8.46
N ARG A 392 -8.45 -13.75 -7.77
CA ARG A 392 -8.34 -15.17 -8.14
C ARG A 392 -6.89 -15.64 -8.40
N ILE A 393 -5.94 -15.11 -7.61
CA ILE A 393 -4.55 -15.56 -7.65
C ILE A 393 -4.44 -16.90 -6.93
N GLN A 394 -3.71 -17.86 -7.50
CA GLN A 394 -3.65 -19.24 -6.99
C GLN A 394 -2.76 -19.38 -5.76
N SER A 395 -1.63 -18.67 -5.71
CA SER A 395 -0.72 -18.73 -4.57
C SER A 395 0.03 -17.43 -4.32
N VAL A 396 0.53 -17.27 -3.11
CA VAL A 396 1.36 -16.14 -2.69
C VAL A 396 2.57 -16.63 -1.91
N THR A 397 3.72 -15.99 -2.11
CA THR A 397 4.91 -16.13 -1.27
C THR A 397 4.88 -15.04 -0.19
N THR A 398 5.03 -15.42 1.08
CA THR A 398 4.85 -14.51 2.22
C THR A 398 5.87 -14.74 3.34
N ASP A 399 6.25 -13.65 4.01
CA ASP A 399 7.00 -13.68 5.28
C ASP A 399 6.08 -13.94 6.49
N ASN A 400 4.77 -13.71 6.33
CA ASN A 400 3.80 -13.51 7.40
C ASN A 400 2.65 -14.53 7.35
N ILE A 401 2.98 -15.78 7.07
CA ILE A 401 1.99 -16.87 6.92
C ILE A 401 1.07 -16.99 8.15
N GLN A 402 1.60 -16.80 9.36
CA GLN A 402 0.87 -16.91 10.63
C GLN A 402 -0.25 -15.87 10.82
N VAL A 403 -0.18 -14.74 10.11
CA VAL A 403 -1.25 -13.73 10.09
C VAL A 403 -2.18 -13.99 8.92
N LEU A 404 -1.63 -14.19 7.72
CA LEU A 404 -2.44 -14.32 6.50
C LEU A 404 -3.25 -15.63 6.47
N ASN A 405 -2.72 -16.70 7.04
CA ASN A 405 -3.45 -17.97 7.11
C ASN A 405 -4.70 -17.88 8.00
N LYS A 406 -4.78 -16.92 8.93
CA LYS A 406 -5.98 -16.71 9.77
C LYS A 406 -7.10 -15.96 9.06
N ILE A 407 -6.83 -15.42 7.87
CA ILE A 407 -7.83 -14.71 7.07
C ILE A 407 -8.72 -15.77 6.39
N ASN A 408 -9.98 -15.83 6.82
CA ASN A 408 -10.98 -16.78 6.30
C ASN A 408 -11.86 -16.18 5.19
N HIS A 409 -11.75 -14.88 4.97
CA HIS A 409 -12.46 -14.16 3.91
C HIS A 409 -11.67 -12.89 3.56
N PRO A 410 -11.60 -12.48 2.28
CA PRO A 410 -10.92 -11.25 1.90
C PRO A 410 -11.48 -10.05 2.66
N TYR A 411 -10.58 -9.25 3.21
CA TYR A 411 -10.93 -7.95 3.77
C TYR A 411 -11.46 -7.06 2.64
N TYR A 412 -12.41 -6.21 2.98
CA TYR A 412 -13.01 -5.22 2.08
C TYR A 412 -13.84 -5.78 0.92
N PHE A 413 -14.07 -7.10 0.88
CA PHE A 413 -15.00 -7.70 -0.07
C PHE A 413 -16.44 -7.28 0.21
N MET A 414 -17.17 -6.95 -0.85
CA MET A 414 -18.59 -6.62 -0.80
C MET A 414 -19.27 -6.98 -2.12
N THR A 415 -20.57 -7.28 -2.06
CA THR A 415 -21.35 -7.47 -3.29
C THR A 415 -21.69 -6.12 -3.92
N PRO A 416 -21.88 -6.06 -5.25
CA PRO A 416 -22.30 -4.83 -5.93
C PRO A 416 -23.57 -4.22 -5.32
N ASN A 417 -24.56 -5.04 -4.97
CA ASN A 417 -25.80 -4.57 -4.34
C ASN A 417 -25.55 -3.93 -2.97
N PHE A 418 -24.69 -4.53 -2.15
CA PHE A 418 -24.35 -3.97 -0.85
C PHE A 418 -23.57 -2.66 -0.99
N TYR A 419 -22.62 -2.60 -1.94
CA TYR A 419 -21.88 -1.38 -2.26
C TYR A 419 -22.81 -0.24 -2.69
N MET A 420 -23.72 -0.52 -3.63
CA MET A 420 -24.72 0.44 -4.10
C MET A 420 -25.62 0.94 -2.97
N LEU A 421 -26.11 0.04 -2.11
CA LEU A 421 -26.94 0.41 -0.97
C LEU A 421 -26.18 1.32 0.00
N MET A 422 -24.97 0.93 0.40
CA MET A 422 -24.13 1.71 1.31
C MET A 422 -23.86 3.11 0.75
N TRP A 423 -23.56 3.19 -0.55
CA TRP A 423 -23.33 4.44 -1.25
C TRP A 423 -24.58 5.35 -1.25
N ILE A 424 -25.72 4.85 -1.72
CA ILE A 424 -26.97 5.64 -1.77
C ILE A 424 -27.35 6.15 -0.38
N LEU A 425 -27.27 5.29 0.63
CA LEU A 425 -27.58 5.68 2.01
C LEU A 425 -26.65 6.78 2.53
N MET A 426 -25.35 6.67 2.25
CA MET A 426 -24.38 7.67 2.69
C MET A 426 -24.63 9.02 2.02
N ASP A 427 -24.84 9.04 0.71
CA ASP A 427 -25.06 10.28 -0.06
C ASP A 427 -26.37 10.96 0.35
N CYS A 428 -27.44 10.18 0.56
CA CYS A 428 -28.71 10.69 1.07
C CYS A 428 -28.55 11.28 2.48
N ALA A 429 -27.88 10.55 3.39
CA ALA A 429 -27.65 11.01 4.75
C ALA A 429 -26.81 12.29 4.77
N SER A 430 -25.72 12.35 3.99
CA SER A 430 -24.88 13.55 3.92
C SER A 430 -25.63 14.74 3.35
N ALA A 431 -26.46 14.55 2.31
CA ALA A 431 -27.30 15.62 1.78
C ALA A 431 -28.27 16.16 2.84
N ILE A 432 -28.94 15.27 3.60
CA ILE A 432 -29.85 15.66 4.68
C ILE A 432 -29.11 16.47 5.75
N PHE A 433 -27.95 15.99 6.22
CA PHE A 433 -27.17 16.69 7.24
C PHE A 433 -26.67 18.05 6.77
N ILE A 434 -26.13 18.13 5.54
CA ILE A 434 -25.66 19.40 4.97
C ILE A 434 -26.82 20.39 4.90
N VAL A 435 -27.98 19.99 4.36
CA VAL A 435 -29.16 20.86 4.30
C VAL A 435 -29.61 21.29 5.69
N ALA A 436 -29.63 20.38 6.66
CA ALA A 436 -30.00 20.69 8.05
C ALA A 436 -29.03 21.69 8.70
N ILE A 437 -27.72 21.58 8.45
CA ILE A 437 -26.71 22.52 8.94
C ILE A 437 -26.95 23.93 8.36
N PHE A 438 -27.14 24.02 7.04
CA PHE A 438 -27.43 25.30 6.39
C PHE A 438 -28.75 25.90 6.89
N TYR A 439 -29.79 25.09 7.03
CA TYR A 439 -31.08 25.51 7.57
C TYR A 439 -30.95 26.01 9.03
N PHE A 440 -30.22 25.29 9.87
CA PHE A 440 -29.99 25.66 11.27
C PHE A 440 -29.31 27.03 11.39
N HIS A 441 -28.22 27.25 10.65
CA HIS A 441 -27.53 28.53 10.65
C HIS A 441 -28.42 29.66 10.08
N TRP A 442 -29.21 29.37 9.04
CA TRP A 442 -30.11 30.35 8.43
C TRP A 442 -31.22 30.77 9.39
N TRP A 443 -31.84 29.79 10.05
CA TRP A 443 -32.86 30.00 11.07
C TRP A 443 -32.30 30.84 12.23
N ARG A 444 -31.10 30.50 12.74
CA ARG A 444 -30.44 31.24 13.81
C ARG A 444 -30.18 32.70 13.43
N GLU A 445 -29.67 32.96 12.23
CA GLU A 445 -29.43 34.33 11.75
C GLU A 445 -30.75 35.10 11.56
N SER A 446 -31.79 34.45 11.05
CA SER A 446 -33.12 35.06 10.90
C SER A 446 -33.73 35.48 12.25
N GLN A 447 -33.53 34.68 13.30
CA GLN A 447 -33.95 35.07 14.66
C GLN A 447 -33.15 36.27 15.18
N SER A 448 -31.83 36.29 14.96
CA SER A 448 -30.97 37.43 15.31
C SER A 448 -31.41 38.72 14.60
N GLU A 449 -31.71 38.64 13.30
CA GLU A 449 -32.24 39.77 12.52
C GLU A 449 -33.58 40.28 13.06
N LYS A 450 -34.50 39.38 13.46
CA LYS A 450 -35.80 39.75 14.04
C LYS A 450 -35.63 40.50 15.37
N VAL A 451 -34.72 40.05 16.22
CA VAL A 451 -34.39 40.73 17.49
C VAL A 451 -33.80 42.12 17.24
N LEU A 452 -32.87 42.26 16.29
CA LEU A 452 -32.27 43.55 15.93
C LEU A 452 -33.30 44.56 15.39
N ARG A 453 -34.23 44.11 14.54
CA ARG A 453 -35.31 44.98 14.03
C ARG A 453 -36.29 45.39 15.11
N GLY A 454 -36.64 44.47 16.02
CA GLY A 454 -37.48 44.78 17.18
C GLY A 454 -36.87 45.86 18.07
N ILE A 455 -35.56 45.76 18.37
CA ILE A 455 -34.85 46.78 19.16
C ILE A 455 -34.83 48.15 18.43
N SER A 456 -34.64 48.15 17.11
CA SER A 456 -34.65 49.39 16.31
C SER A 456 -36.03 50.07 16.27
N SER A 457 -37.13 49.32 16.24
CA SER A 457 -38.48 49.91 16.23
C SER A 457 -38.87 50.53 17.57
N TYR A 458 -38.32 50.04 18.69
CA TYR A 458 -38.54 50.65 20.01
C TYR A 458 -37.74 51.95 20.22
N ALA A 459 -36.64 52.15 19.47
CA ALA A 459 -35.85 53.38 19.54
C ALA A 459 -36.42 54.54 18.70
N GLU A 460 -37.38 54.27 17.80
CA GLU A 460 -37.97 55.26 16.87
C GLU A 460 -39.40 55.71 17.25
N THR A 461 -39.88 55.44 18.48
CA THR A 461 -41.13 56.03 18.97
C THR A 461 -40.91 57.51 19.35
N PRO A 462 -41.60 58.50 18.73
CA PRO A 462 -41.46 59.90 19.11
C PRO A 462 -42.14 60.14 20.46
N SER A 463 -41.48 60.90 21.32
CA SER A 463 -42.08 61.50 22.53
C SER A 463 -43.31 62.30 22.13
N ILE A 464 -44.49 61.80 22.48
CA ILE A 464 -45.76 62.50 22.30
C ILE A 464 -45.74 63.78 23.14
N SER A 465 -46.01 64.88 22.46
CA SER A 465 -46.20 66.23 22.96
C SER A 465 -47.21 66.31 24.10
N LEU A 466 -46.80 66.88 25.25
CA LEU A 466 -47.71 67.52 26.19
C LEU A 466 -47.67 69.03 25.92
N GLN A 467 -48.74 69.55 25.33
CA GLN A 467 -49.00 70.97 25.11
C GLN A 467 -50.15 71.40 26.02
N LYS A 468 -49.89 72.42 26.85
CA LYS A 468 -50.78 73.42 27.49
C LYS A 468 -52.20 72.98 27.91
N GLU A 469 -52.49 73.04 29.22
CA GLU A 469 -53.00 74.22 29.94
C GLU A 469 -52.75 74.07 31.45
#